data_AF-A0A1Q7B6G3-F1
#
_entry.id   AF-A0A1Q7B6G3-F1
#
_cell.length_a   1.000
_cell.length_b   1.000
_cell.length_c   1.000
_cell.angle_alpha   90.00
_cell.angle_beta   90.00
_cell.angle_gamma   90.00
#
_symmetry.space_group_name_H-M   'P 1'
#
loop_
_entity.id
_entity.type
_entity.pdbx_description
1 polymer ?
#
loop_
_entity_poly.entity_id
_entity_poly.type
_entity_poly.pdbx_seq_one_letter_code
_entity_poly.pdbx_strand_id
1 'polypeptide(L)'
;MTPGSYVVEVIVENKPLARDPEGETIHQNLILKGGFNQVTSVRAGKLLRMSVEANSPEDARAIVRKLSDELRIYNPVAHTIQVRIVG
;
A
#
# COMPACT_ATOMS: atom_id res chain seq x y z
N MET A 1 16.34 -0.67 25.88
CA MET A 1 14.89 -0.84 25.63
C MET A 1 14.71 -2.19 24.98
N THR A 2 13.76 -2.99 25.42
CA THR A 2 13.47 -4.28 24.79
C THR A 2 12.70 -4.01 23.50
N PRO A 3 13.07 -4.64 22.36
CA PRO A 3 12.32 -4.47 21.11
C PRO A 3 10.85 -4.85 21.28
N GLY A 4 9.96 -4.03 20.75
CA GLY A 4 8.53 -4.32 20.62
C GLY A 4 8.22 -4.95 19.26
N SER A 5 7.10 -5.67 19.17
CA SER A 5 6.58 -6.18 17.89
C SER A 5 5.56 -5.19 17.33
N TYR A 6 5.81 -4.71 16.10
CA TYR A 6 4.97 -3.76 15.40
C TYR A 6 4.41 -4.39 14.13
N VAL A 7 3.15 -4.09 13.82
CA VAL A 7 2.58 -4.44 12.51
C VAL A 7 2.75 -3.24 11.59
N VAL A 8 3.37 -3.46 10.44
CA VAL A 8 3.63 -2.42 9.44
C VAL A 8 2.96 -2.81 8.14
N GLU A 9 2.28 -1.86 7.53
CA GLU A 9 1.67 -2.01 6.22
C GLU A 9 2.39 -1.18 5.16
N VAL A 10 2.60 -1.80 3.99
CA VAL A 10 3.04 -1.14 2.77
C VAL A 10 1.92 -1.24 1.75
N ILE A 11 1.37 -0.10 1.37
CA ILE A 11 0.41 0.03 0.27
C ILE A 11 1.21 0.40 -0.97
N VAL A 12 1.15 -0.44 -2.01
CA VAL A 12 1.79 -0.23 -3.30
C VAL A 12 0.72 0.05 -4.35
N GLU A 13 0.79 1.22 -4.98
CA GLU A 13 -0.15 1.62 -6.03
C GLU A 13 0.62 2.10 -7.26
N ASN A 14 -0.01 2.04 -8.43
CA ASN A 14 0.50 2.75 -9.61
C ASN A 14 0.69 4.24 -9.30
N LYS A 15 1.60 4.93 -9.98
CA LYS A 15 1.73 6.39 -9.83
C LYS A 15 0.38 7.10 -10.09
N PRO A 16 0.13 8.27 -9.48
CA PRO A 16 -1.19 8.92 -9.56
C PRO A 16 -1.73 9.11 -10.97
N LEU A 17 -0.87 9.45 -11.93
CA LEU A 17 -1.23 9.65 -13.34
C LEU A 17 -1.15 8.37 -14.21
N ALA A 18 -0.65 7.28 -13.64
CA ALA A 18 -0.57 6.01 -14.37
C ALA A 18 -1.94 5.34 -14.39
N ARG A 19 -2.27 4.75 -15.55
CA ARG A 19 -3.51 4.01 -15.75
C ARG A 19 -3.58 2.80 -14.81
N ASP A 20 -4.78 2.50 -14.33
CA ASP A 20 -5.07 1.36 -13.47
C ASP A 20 -6.23 0.55 -14.03
N PRO A 21 -5.95 -0.41 -14.94
CA PRO A 21 -7.00 -1.20 -15.60
C PRO A 21 -7.83 -2.04 -14.62
N GLU A 22 -7.26 -2.47 -13.49
CA GLU A 22 -7.96 -3.28 -12.49
C GLU A 22 -8.98 -2.42 -11.74
N GLY A 23 -8.54 -1.27 -11.22
CA GLY A 23 -9.43 -0.30 -10.57
C GLY A 23 -10.56 0.16 -11.50
N GLU A 24 -10.23 0.47 -12.76
CA GLU A 24 -11.21 0.82 -13.80
C GLU A 24 -12.24 -0.30 -14.01
N THR A 25 -11.79 -1.56 -14.11
CA THR A 25 -12.68 -2.71 -14.33
C THR A 25 -13.63 -2.92 -13.16
N ILE A 26 -13.12 -2.85 -11.91
CA ILE A 26 -13.93 -2.97 -10.69
C ILE A 26 -14.98 -1.86 -10.65
N HIS A 27 -14.57 -0.61 -10.92
CA HIS A 27 -15.47 0.53 -10.93
C HIS A 27 -16.59 0.35 -11.95
N GLN A 28 -16.24 0.10 -13.22
CA GLN A 28 -17.20 0.04 -14.32
C GLN A 28 -18.10 -1.20 -14.27
N ASN A 29 -17.54 -2.37 -13.95
CA ASN A 29 -18.26 -3.63 -14.11
C ASN A 29 -18.91 -4.16 -12.83
N LEU A 30 -18.48 -3.70 -11.66
CA LEU A 30 -19.04 -4.16 -10.40
C LEU A 30 -19.77 -3.02 -9.69
N ILE A 31 -19.09 -1.90 -9.42
CA ILE A 31 -19.61 -0.83 -8.58
C ILE A 31 -20.75 -0.06 -9.26
N LEU A 32 -20.52 0.46 -10.47
CA LEU A 32 -21.55 1.20 -11.19
C LEU A 32 -22.73 0.31 -11.59
N LYS A 33 -22.46 -0.93 -12.05
CA LYS A 33 -23.52 -1.91 -12.35
C LYS A 33 -24.31 -2.33 -11.10
N GLY A 34 -23.69 -2.28 -9.92
CA GLY A 34 -24.34 -2.50 -8.63
C GLY A 34 -25.18 -1.32 -8.13
N GLY A 35 -25.21 -0.19 -8.85
CA GLY A 35 -26.00 0.99 -8.51
C GLY A 35 -25.31 1.97 -7.56
N PHE A 36 -24.03 1.77 -7.23
CA PHE A 36 -23.26 2.65 -6.34
C PHE A 36 -22.66 3.86 -7.10
N ASN A 37 -23.52 4.66 -7.72
CA ASN A 37 -23.11 5.76 -8.61
C ASN A 37 -22.36 6.91 -7.90
N GLN A 38 -22.38 6.97 -6.57
CA GLN A 38 -21.64 7.95 -5.77
C GLN A 38 -20.14 7.66 -5.68
N VAL A 39 -19.70 6.44 -6.00
CA VAL A 39 -18.27 6.10 -6.09
C VAL A 39 -17.79 6.61 -7.44
N THR A 40 -16.91 7.62 -7.44
CA THR A 40 -16.49 8.31 -8.67
C THR A 40 -15.24 7.70 -9.33
N SER A 41 -14.46 6.91 -8.59
CA SER A 41 -13.24 6.26 -9.07
C SER A 41 -12.78 5.17 -8.13
N VAL A 42 -12.06 4.18 -8.66
CA VAL A 42 -11.40 3.13 -7.86
C VAL A 42 -9.94 3.03 -8.31
N ARG A 43 -9.05 2.83 -7.33
CA ARG A 43 -7.66 2.45 -7.53
C ARG A 43 -7.42 1.11 -6.86
N ALA A 44 -6.83 0.18 -7.59
CA ALA A 44 -6.35 -1.10 -7.09
C ALA A 44 -4.85 -0.96 -6.74
N GLY A 45 -4.47 -1.64 -5.68
CA GLY A 45 -3.11 -1.66 -5.17
C GLY A 45 -2.84 -2.92 -4.38
N LYS A 46 -1.57 -3.16 -4.06
CA LYS A 46 -1.14 -4.29 -3.24
C LYS A 46 -0.91 -3.82 -1.80
N LEU A 47 -1.50 -4.54 -0.84
CA LEU A 47 -1.21 -4.39 0.58
C LEU A 47 -0.25 -5.48 1.03
N LEU A 48 0.88 -5.10 1.59
CA LEU A 48 1.79 -5.99 2.30
C LEU A 48 1.71 -5.67 3.78
N ARG A 49 1.48 -6.68 4.62
CA ARG A 49 1.44 -6.53 6.08
C ARG A 49 2.56 -7.38 6.68
N MET A 50 3.39 -6.75 7.50
CA MET A 50 4.61 -7.34 8.06
C MET A 50 4.61 -7.16 9.57
N SER A 51 5.03 -8.20 10.31
CA SER A 51 5.37 -8.08 11.73
C SER A 51 6.86 -7.77 11.86
N VAL A 52 7.21 -6.74 12.62
CA VAL A 52 8.58 -6.19 12.69
C VAL A 52 8.95 -5.97 14.14
N GLU A 53 10.04 -6.61 14.57
CA GLU A 53 10.65 -6.29 15.86
C GLU A 53 11.51 -5.04 15.71
N ALA A 54 11.25 -4.03 16.55
CA ALA A 54 11.98 -2.76 16.49
C ALA A 54 12.02 -2.06 17.86
N ASN A 55 12.82 -1.01 17.98
CA ASN A 55 12.93 -0.27 19.24
C ASN A 55 11.80 0.77 19.42
N SER A 56 11.15 1.17 18.32
CA SER A 56 10.00 2.08 18.32
C SER A 56 9.15 1.87 17.05
N PRO A 57 7.92 2.41 16.99
CA PRO A 57 7.11 2.43 15.77
C PRO A 57 7.83 3.11 14.60
N GLU A 58 8.55 4.21 14.84
CA GLU A 58 9.30 4.93 13.82
C GLU A 58 10.44 4.11 13.26
N ASP A 59 11.14 3.35 14.11
CA ASP A 59 12.19 2.41 13.75
C ASP A 59 11.62 1.28 12.87
N ALA A 60 10.50 0.66 13.28
CA ALA A 60 9.80 -0.34 12.47
C ALA A 60 9.41 0.20 11.08
N ARG A 61 8.87 1.42 11.02
CA ARG A 61 8.52 2.08 9.75
C ARG A 61 9.75 2.33 8.88
N ALA A 62 10.88 2.75 9.47
CA ALA A 62 12.13 2.99 8.77
C ALA A 62 12.73 1.70 8.21
N ILE A 63 12.72 0.62 8.99
CA ILE A 63 13.16 -0.72 8.57
C ILE A 63 12.37 -1.16 7.34
N VAL A 64 11.03 -1.12 7.39
CA VAL A 64 10.18 -1.56 6.28
C VAL A 64 10.31 -0.66 5.06
N ARG A 65 10.47 0.65 5.25
CA ARG A 65 10.72 1.57 4.15
C ARG A 65 12.04 1.23 3.43
N LYS A 66 13.13 1.08 4.20
CA LYS A 66 14.44 0.72 3.68
C LYS A 66 14.41 -0.61 2.94
N LEU A 67 13.82 -1.65 3.55
CA LEU A 67 13.60 -2.96 2.91
C LEU A 67 12.83 -2.84 1.59
N SER A 68 11.77 -2.03 1.57
CA SER A 68 10.94 -1.87 0.37
C SER A 68 11.72 -1.26 -0.80
N ASP A 69 12.59 -0.29 -0.50
CA ASP A 69 13.45 0.39 -1.46
C ASP A 69 14.61 -0.52 -1.92
N GLU A 70 15.36 -1.14 -0.99
CA GLU A 70 16.55 -1.95 -1.30
C GLU A 70 16.22 -3.26 -2.01
N LEU A 71 15.16 -3.95 -1.59
CA LEU A 71 14.75 -5.23 -2.17
C LEU A 71 13.83 -5.08 -3.39
N ARG A 72 13.56 -3.84 -3.82
CA ARG A 72 12.67 -3.54 -4.95
C ARG A 72 11.29 -4.20 -4.80
N ILE A 73 10.72 -4.12 -3.60
CA ILE A 73 9.36 -4.62 -3.30
C ILE A 73 8.31 -3.94 -4.19
N TYR A 74 8.62 -2.74 -4.68
CA TYR A 74 7.89 -2.02 -5.72
C TYR A 74 8.84 -1.54 -6.82
N ASN A 75 8.28 -1.21 -7.98
CA ASN A 75 9.00 -0.54 -9.04
C ASN A 75 8.87 1.00 -8.84
N PRO A 76 9.92 1.75 -8.47
CA PRO A 76 9.83 3.19 -8.23
C PRO A 76 9.56 4.02 -9.49
N VAL A 77 9.77 3.45 -10.68
CA VAL A 77 9.41 4.10 -11.94
C VAL A 77 7.90 4.10 -12.13
N ALA A 78 7.23 2.99 -11.79
CA ALA A 78 5.81 2.77 -12.08
C ALA A 78 4.88 2.99 -10.88
N HIS A 79 5.37 2.77 -9.65
CA HIS A 79 4.55 2.71 -8.44
C HIS A 79 4.95 3.78 -7.41
N THR A 80 4.02 4.09 -6.51
CA THR A 80 4.24 4.79 -5.25
C THR A 80 3.95 3.85 -4.09
N ILE A 81 4.59 4.08 -2.94
CA ILE A 81 4.31 3.34 -1.71
C ILE A 81 3.95 4.26 -0.55
N GLN A 82 3.03 3.80 0.30
CA GLN A 82 2.76 4.36 1.61
C GLN A 82 3.10 3.32 2.67
N VAL A 83 3.88 3.70 3.68
CA VAL A 83 4.26 2.83 4.80
C VAL A 83 3.62 3.36 6.07
N ARG A 84 2.85 2.53 6.78
CA ARG A 84 2.14 2.91 8.02
C ARG A 84 2.26 1.84 9.10
N ILE A 85 2.29 2.27 10.36
CA ILE A 85 2.15 1.39 11.52
C ILE A 85 0.67 1.10 11.73
N VAL A 86 0.37 -0.14 12.11
CA VAL A 86 -0.97 -0.62 12.42
C VAL A 86 -1.03 -1.02 13.88
N GLY A 87 -1.70 -0.22 14.71
CA GLY A 87 -1.92 -0.50 16.12
C GLY A 87 -0.69 -0.25 16.98
#